data_AF-A0A2C9LEC0-F1
#
_entry.id   AF-A0A2C9LEC0-F1
#
_cell.length_a   1.000
_cell.length_b   1.000
_cell.length_c   1.000
_cell.angle_alpha   90.00
_cell.angle_beta   90.00
_cell.angle_gamma   90.00
#
_symmetry.space_group_name_H-M   'P 1'
#
loop_
_entity.id
_entity.type
_entity.pdbx_description
1 polymer ?
#
loop_
_entity_poly.entity_id
_entity_poly.type
_entity_poly.pdbx_seq_one_letter_code
_entity_poly.pdbx_strand_id
1 'polypeptide(L)'
;MKLINLMFLFLFKPCALEAFKGGHDPMFGFIQPNNVLEIFQRWMVQHSVLYADLSTTWRRFQIFKTNVQRAFDLNEKHGGLTTFGLTQFADLTPQEFLKNQLIPGIAKVSVNRF
;
A
#
# COMPACT_ATOMS: atom_id res chain seq x y z
N MET A 1 -18.41 -12.44 23.13
CA MET A 1 -17.35 -11.94 22.22
C MET A 1 -17.16 -12.92 21.05
N LYS A 2 -18.03 -12.86 20.04
CA LYS A 2 -17.95 -13.67 18.80
C LYS A 2 -18.61 -12.90 17.63
N LEU A 3 -18.11 -11.71 17.32
CA LEU A 3 -18.68 -10.88 16.23
C LEU A 3 -17.64 -10.36 15.22
N ILE A 4 -16.37 -10.73 15.35
CA ILE A 4 -15.31 -10.25 14.43
C ILE A 4 -15.07 -11.24 13.27
N ASN A 5 -15.62 -12.46 13.33
CA ASN A 5 -15.26 -13.54 12.40
C ASN A 5 -16.33 -13.86 11.34
N LEU A 6 -17.19 -12.91 10.97
CA LEU A 6 -18.29 -13.14 10.02
C LEU A 6 -18.28 -12.25 8.77
N MET A 7 -17.31 -11.32 8.63
CA MET A 7 -17.18 -10.52 7.39
C MET A 7 -16.21 -11.14 6.36
N PHE A 8 -15.59 -12.28 6.67
CA PHE A 8 -14.53 -12.88 5.83
C PHE A 8 -15.00 -13.94 4.83
N LEU A 9 -16.31 -14.14 4.60
CA LEU A 9 -16.82 -15.24 3.77
C LEU A 9 -17.61 -14.87 2.51
N PHE A 10 -17.70 -13.59 2.15
CA PHE A 10 -18.25 -13.17 0.87
C PHE A 10 -17.36 -12.00 0.42
N LEU A 11 -16.44 -12.13 -0.53
CA LEU A 11 -16.73 -12.08 -1.97
C LEU A 11 -15.51 -12.59 -2.77
N PHE A 12 -15.45 -13.89 -3.05
CA PHE A 12 -14.86 -14.35 -4.31
C PHE A 12 -15.87 -14.03 -5.42
N LYS A 13 -15.67 -12.93 -6.14
CA LYS A 13 -16.31 -12.73 -7.45
C LYS A 13 -15.21 -12.49 -8.49
N PRO A 14 -15.03 -13.38 -9.48
CA PRO A 14 -14.26 -13.05 -10.67
C PRO A 14 -15.19 -12.23 -11.56
N CYS A 15 -14.82 -11.00 -11.88
CA CYS A 15 -15.52 -10.25 -12.93
C CYS A 15 -14.55 -9.38 -13.71
N ALA A 16 -14.44 -9.75 -14.99
CA ALA A 16 -14.04 -8.94 -16.13
C ALA A 16 -12.60 -8.41 -16.16
N LEU A 17 -11.77 -9.26 -16.77
CA LEU A 17 -10.74 -8.88 -17.73
C LEU A 17 -11.32 -7.90 -18.78
N GLU A 18 -10.99 -6.62 -18.68
CA GLU A 18 -10.98 -5.72 -19.84
C GLU A 18 -9.64 -4.99 -19.91
N ALA A 19 -9.06 -5.02 -21.11
CA ALA A 19 -7.75 -4.48 -21.41
C ALA A 19 -7.74 -2.96 -21.27
N PHE A 20 -7.10 -2.43 -20.21
CA PHE A 20 -6.92 -1.00 -20.05
C PHE A 20 -5.50 -0.59 -20.44
N LYS A 21 -5.38 0.15 -21.55
CA LYS A 21 -4.15 0.86 -21.92
C LYS A 21 -4.01 2.07 -20.99
N GLY A 22 -3.08 1.98 -20.05
CA GLY A 22 -2.75 3.02 -19.08
C GLY A 22 -2.47 2.36 -17.74
N GLY A 23 -1.36 2.70 -17.10
CA GLY A 23 -0.86 2.09 -15.86
C GLY A 23 -1.77 2.34 -14.65
N HIS A 24 -2.97 1.77 -14.70
CA HIS A 24 -4.03 1.84 -13.73
C HIS A 24 -3.94 0.59 -12.85
N ASP A 25 -3.73 0.76 -11.54
CA ASP A 25 -3.93 -0.33 -10.59
C ASP A 25 -5.40 -0.78 -10.72
N PRO A 26 -5.68 -2.04 -11.09
CA PRO A 26 -7.04 -2.49 -11.35
C PRO A 26 -7.95 -2.39 -10.11
N MET A 27 -7.39 -2.22 -8.90
CA MET A 27 -8.15 -2.06 -7.66
C MET A 27 -8.18 -0.61 -7.13
N PHE A 28 -7.07 0.13 -7.16
CA PHE A 28 -7.00 1.50 -6.62
C PHE A 28 -7.09 2.62 -7.65
N GLY A 29 -7.01 2.29 -8.93
CA GLY A 29 -7.00 3.25 -10.02
C GLY A 29 -5.95 4.34 -9.86
N PHE A 30 -6.28 5.57 -10.26
CA PHE A 30 -5.47 6.73 -9.91
C PHE A 30 -5.59 6.96 -8.41
N ILE A 31 -4.50 6.73 -7.68
CA ILE A 31 -4.43 6.98 -6.23
C ILE A 31 -4.79 8.45 -6.00
N GLN A 32 -5.88 8.70 -5.28
CA GLN A 32 -6.25 10.02 -4.81
C GLN A 32 -6.07 10.04 -3.28
N PRO A 33 -5.48 11.09 -2.69
CA PRO A 33 -5.25 11.16 -1.24
C PRO A 33 -6.52 11.52 -0.43
N ASN A 34 -7.70 11.38 -1.02
CA ASN A 34 -8.98 11.48 -0.34
C ASN A 34 -9.38 10.11 0.25
N ASN A 35 -10.17 10.10 1.33
CA ASN A 35 -10.69 8.86 1.93
C ASN A 35 -9.63 7.79 2.26
N VAL A 36 -8.42 8.20 2.66
CA VAL A 36 -7.26 7.30 2.88
C VAL A 36 -7.57 6.15 3.84
N LEU A 37 -8.50 6.32 4.79
CA LEU A 37 -8.93 5.25 5.69
C LEU A 37 -9.59 4.08 4.93
N GLU A 38 -10.46 4.38 3.97
CA GLU A 38 -11.11 3.36 3.14
C GLU A 38 -10.07 2.65 2.26
N ILE A 39 -9.15 3.43 1.67
CA ILE A 39 -8.03 2.91 0.88
C ILE A 39 -7.18 1.95 1.72
N PHE A 40 -6.87 2.33 2.96
CA PHE A 40 -6.10 1.52 3.89
C PHE A 40 -6.82 0.22 4.25
N GLN A 41 -8.11 0.27 4.55
CA GLN A 41 -8.90 -0.93 4.85
C GLN A 41 -8.95 -1.91 3.68
N ARG A 42 -9.17 -1.40 2.46
CA ARG A 42 -9.14 -2.22 1.24
C ARG A 42 -7.77 -2.82 0.99
N TRP A 43 -6.71 -2.04 1.19
CA TRP A 43 -5.32 -2.48 1.05
C TRP A 43 -4.97 -3.57 2.07
N MET A 44 -5.42 -3.43 3.32
CA MET A 44 -5.23 -4.45 4.35
C MET A 44 -5.88 -5.79 3.95
N VAL A 45 -7.09 -5.75 3.41
CA VAL A 45 -7.77 -6.97 2.92
C VAL A 45 -6.99 -7.57 1.74
N GLN A 46 -6.59 -6.77 0.76
CA GLN A 46 -5.87 -7.22 -0.44
C GLN A 46 -4.55 -7.91 -0.09
N HIS A 47 -3.79 -7.36 0.87
CA HIS A 47 -2.48 -7.88 1.26
C HIS A 47 -2.53 -8.78 2.50
N SER A 48 -3.73 -9.15 2.96
CA SER A 48 -3.94 -9.99 4.15
C SER A 48 -3.19 -9.46 5.40
N VAL A 49 -3.18 -8.14 5.57
CA VAL A 49 -2.49 -7.46 6.67
C VAL A 49 -3.41 -7.41 7.88
N LEU A 50 -2.90 -7.91 9.02
CA LEU A 50 -3.54 -7.82 10.32
C LEU A 50 -2.51 -7.38 11.35
N TYR A 51 -2.84 -6.34 12.12
CA TYR A 51 -1.98 -5.86 13.19
C TYR A 51 -2.46 -6.38 14.54
N ALA A 52 -1.53 -6.54 15.48
CA ALA A 52 -1.80 -7.11 16.79
C ALA A 52 -2.72 -6.23 17.66
N ASP A 53 -2.63 -4.91 17.52
CA ASP A 53 -3.31 -3.96 18.38
C ASP A 53 -3.64 -2.64 17.67
N LEU A 54 -4.48 -1.81 18.32
CA LEU A 54 -4.94 -0.54 17.78
C LEU A 54 -3.82 0.50 17.66
N SER A 55 -2.86 0.51 18.58
CA SER A 55 -1.73 1.46 18.55
C SER A 55 -0.82 1.18 17.36
N THR A 56 -0.54 -0.11 17.09
CA THR A 56 0.19 -0.55 15.90
C THR A 56 -0.58 -0.21 14.63
N THR A 57 -1.88 -0.51 14.60
CA THR A 57 -2.76 -0.18 13.46
C THR A 57 -2.73 1.31 13.16
N TRP A 58 -2.83 2.15 14.20
CA TRP A 58 -2.80 3.61 14.06
C TRP A 58 -1.46 4.09 13.51
N ARG A 59 -0.34 3.61 14.07
CA ARG A 59 1.00 3.96 13.57
C ARG A 59 1.17 3.59 12.10
N ARG A 60 0.74 2.38 11.73
CA ARG A 60 0.83 1.86 10.35
C ARG A 60 -0.04 2.65 9.39
N PHE A 61 -1.24 3.05 9.83
CA PHE A 61 -2.11 3.94 9.08
C PHE A 61 -1.47 5.32 8.82
N GLN A 62 -0.77 5.91 9.80
CA GLN A 62 -0.09 7.19 9.58
C GLN A 62 1.02 7.08 8.52
N ILE A 63 1.83 6.02 8.58
CA ILE A 63 2.87 5.76 7.58
C ILE A 63 2.24 5.55 6.20
N PHE A 64 1.18 4.75 6.15
CA PHE A 64 0.42 4.49 4.93
C PHE A 64 -0.12 5.77 4.30
N LYS A 65 -0.69 6.69 5.10
CA LYS A 65 -1.15 7.99 4.62
C LYS A 65 -0.04 8.81 3.98
N THR A 66 1.15 8.84 4.59
CA THR A 66 2.32 9.52 4.01
C THR A 66 2.74 8.88 2.69
N ASN A 67 2.71 7.55 2.59
CA ASN A 67 3.10 6.84 1.37
C ASN A 67 2.07 6.99 0.24
N VAL A 68 0.77 7.05 0.55
CA VAL A 68 -0.30 7.37 -0.40
C VAL A 68 -0.07 8.75 -1.01
N GLN A 69 0.17 9.77 -0.18
CA GLN A 69 0.44 11.13 -0.65
C GLN A 69 1.69 11.16 -1.55
N ARG A 70 2.77 10.50 -1.13
CA ARG A 70 4.01 10.42 -1.91
C ARG A 70 3.78 9.75 -3.27
N ALA A 71 3.00 8.67 -3.33
CA ALA A 71 2.68 8.00 -4.58
C ALA A 71 1.89 8.92 -5.52
N PHE A 72 0.89 9.63 -4.99
CA PHE A 72 0.14 10.64 -5.74
C PHE A 72 1.06 11.73 -6.30
N ASP A 73 1.88 12.36 -5.46
CA ASP A 73 2.78 13.45 -5.87
C ASP A 73 3.78 12.99 -6.96
N LEU A 74 4.27 11.76 -6.87
CA LEU A 74 5.16 11.17 -7.87
C LEU A 74 4.43 10.91 -9.18
N ASN A 75 3.19 10.40 -9.13
CA ASN A 75 2.38 10.19 -10.33
C ASN A 75 2.09 11.51 -11.05
N GLU A 76 1.71 12.55 -10.30
CA GLU A 76 1.50 13.91 -10.84
C GLU A 76 2.78 14.46 -11.47
N LYS A 77 3.92 14.32 -10.79
CA LYS A 77 5.22 14.79 -11.28
C LYS A 77 5.66 14.09 -12.56
N HIS A 78 5.38 12.80 -12.69
CA HIS A 78 5.87 11.97 -13.80
C HIS A 78 4.87 11.82 -14.95
N GLY A 79 3.67 12.41 -14.84
CA GLY A 79 2.74 12.60 -15.96
C GLY A 79 2.38 11.33 -16.73
N GLY A 80 2.34 10.17 -16.05
CA GLY A 80 2.02 8.88 -16.67
C GLY A 80 3.18 8.17 -17.39
N LEU A 81 4.41 8.69 -17.33
CA LEU A 81 5.60 7.97 -17.81
C LEU A 81 5.92 6.74 -16.97
N THR A 82 5.50 6.76 -15.71
CA THR A 82 5.60 5.66 -14.76
C THR A 82 4.46 5.76 -13.76
N THR A 83 4.08 4.64 -13.17
CA THR A 83 3.07 4.58 -12.11
C THR A 83 3.72 4.13 -10.80
N PHE A 84 3.50 4.91 -9.76
CA PHE A 84 3.80 4.58 -8.37
C PHE A 84 2.51 4.10 -7.69
N GLY A 85 2.47 2.81 -7.35
CA GLY A 85 1.32 2.14 -6.76
C GLY A 85 1.44 1.88 -5.26
N LEU A 86 0.34 1.47 -4.63
CA LEU A 86 0.34 0.97 -3.25
C LEU A 86 0.76 -0.49 -3.24
N THR A 87 2.00 -0.74 -2.82
CA THR A 87 2.54 -2.09 -2.71
C THR A 87 2.23 -2.72 -1.35
N GLN A 88 2.60 -3.99 -1.16
CA GLN A 88 2.54 -4.66 0.16
C GLN A 88 3.41 -3.99 1.23
N PHE A 89 4.25 -3.01 0.86
CA PHE A 89 5.14 -2.27 1.77
C PHE A 89 4.63 -0.85 2.06
N ALA A 90 3.40 -0.52 1.67
CA ALA A 90 2.85 0.83 1.80
C ALA A 90 2.72 1.30 3.26
N ASP A 91 2.77 0.42 4.25
CA ASP A 91 2.74 0.72 5.69
C ASP A 91 4.15 0.80 6.34
N LEU A 92 5.21 0.71 5.55
CA LEU A 92 6.61 0.77 6.00
C LEU A 92 7.24 2.14 5.75
N THR A 93 8.11 2.55 6.67
CA THR A 93 9.03 3.65 6.39
C THR A 93 10.17 3.19 5.47
N PRO A 94 10.89 4.11 4.79
CA PRO A 94 12.06 3.73 4.01
C PRO A 94 13.09 2.96 4.85
N GLN A 95 13.32 3.35 6.10
CA GLN A 95 14.26 2.68 6.99
C GLN A 95 13.78 1.28 7.37
N GLU A 96 12.49 1.10 7.65
CA GLU A 96 11.90 -0.22 7.93
C GLU A 96 11.97 -1.13 6.70
N PHE A 97 11.71 -0.59 5.51
CA PHE A 97 11.85 -1.31 4.25
C PHE A 97 13.30 -1.77 4.04
N LEU A 98 14.28 -0.87 4.16
CA LEU A 98 15.70 -1.20 4.00
C LEU A 98 16.16 -2.26 5.01
N LYS A 99 15.69 -2.17 6.26
CA LYS A 99 16.11 -3.09 7.34
C LYS A 99 15.52 -4.49 7.16
N ASN A 100 14.27 -4.59 6.74
CA ASN A 100 13.51 -5.84 6.82
C ASN A 100 13.35 -6.54 5.47
N GLN A 101 13.48 -5.82 4.36
CA GLN A 101 13.19 -6.36 3.01
C GLN A 101 14.43 -6.51 2.13
N LEU A 102 15.52 -5.81 2.43
CA LEU A 102 16.76 -5.92 1.65
C LEU A 102 17.75 -6.89 2.27
N ILE A 103 18.57 -7.51 1.41
CA ILE A 103 19.73 -8.29 1.84
C ILE A 103 20.68 -7.33 2.60
N PRO A 104 21.19 -7.70 3.79
CA PRO A 104 21.98 -6.82 4.66
C PRO A 104 23.18 -6.12 3.99
N GLY A 105 23.74 -6.71 2.92
CA GLY A 105 24.83 -6.13 2.14
C GLY A 105 24.41 -5.01 1.18
N ILE A 106 23.18 -5.04 0.66
CA ILE A 106 22.66 -4.06 -0.30
C ILE A 106 22.19 -2.79 0.42
N ALA A 107 21.54 -2.93 1.59
CA ALA A 107 21.06 -1.81 2.38
C ALA A 107 22.21 -0.84 2.77
N LYS A 108 23.40 -1.36 3.13
CA LYS A 108 24.57 -0.54 3.47
C LYS A 108 25.09 0.29 2.30
N VAL A 109 25.04 -0.25 1.07
CA VAL A 109 25.48 0.46 -0.14
C VAL A 109 24.54 1.59 -0.52
N SER A 110 23.23 1.43 -0.27
CA SER A 110 22.24 2.46 -0.61
C SER A 110 22.22 3.63 0.39
N VAL A 111 22.62 3.40 1.64
CA VAL A 111 22.69 4.46 2.68
C VAL A 111 23.93 5.33 2.50
N ASN A 112 25.04 4.78 1.99
CA ASN A 112 26.31 5.51 1.82
C ASN A 112 26.42 6.29 0.49
N ARG A 113 25.33 6.42 -0.28
CA ARG A 113 25.36 7.03 -1.63
C ARG A 113 24.59 8.35 -1.73
N PHE A 114 24.29 8.98 -0.60
CA PHE A 114 23.70 10.33 -0.52
C PHE A 114 24.49 11.17 0.47
#